data_AF-A0A7S2LLM8-F1
#
_entry.id   AF-A0A7S2LLM8-F1
#
_cell.length_a   1.000
_cell.length_b   1.000
_cell.length_c   1.000
_cell.angle_alpha   90.00
_cell.angle_beta   90.00
_cell.angle_gamma   90.00
#
_symmetry.space_group_name_H-M   'P 1'
#
loop_
_entity.id
_entity.type
_entity.pdbx_description
1 polymer ?
#
loop_
_entity_poly.entity_id
_entity_poly.type
_entity_poly.pdbx_seq_one_letter_code
_entity_poly.pdbx_strand_id
1 'polypeptide(L)'
;GLDILANLGIDLRGCRSSMETCVQETKYLLSVYTDDEILNTRQMTDPTMIMAMKFLGKLELGMAQMMPGSAPRVMQRIIQLSLLHGMSPVSPIGFVHLGSYMAKLGDISE
;
A
#
# COMPACT_ATOMS: atom_id res chain seq x y z
N GLY A 1 -2.03 -13.60 9.74
CA GLY A 1 -1.97 -12.32 8.99
C GLY A 1 -2.73 -12.43 7.69
N LEU A 2 -2.21 -13.19 6.73
CA LEU A 2 -2.84 -13.38 5.42
C LEU A 2 -4.24 -14.02 5.47
N ASP A 3 -4.49 -15.02 6.32
CA ASP A 3 -5.84 -15.61 6.47
C ASP A 3 -6.85 -14.59 7.01
N ILE A 4 -6.42 -13.72 7.92
CA ILE A 4 -7.26 -12.67 8.48
C ILE A 4 -7.60 -11.65 7.40
N LEU A 5 -6.63 -11.24 6.59
CA LEU A 5 -6.88 -10.34 5.45
C LEU A 5 -7.84 -10.97 4.43
N ALA A 6 -7.69 -12.25 4.12
CA ALA A 6 -8.61 -12.95 3.23
C ALA A 6 -10.05 -12.97 3.78
N ASN A 7 -10.23 -13.21 5.08
CA ASN A 7 -11.53 -13.12 5.74
C ASN A 7 -12.12 -11.70 5.72
N LEU A 8 -11.28 -10.68 5.60
CA LEU A 8 -11.67 -9.27 5.44
C LEU A 8 -11.86 -8.87 3.96
N GLY A 9 -11.86 -9.83 3.03
CA GLY A 9 -12.02 -9.58 1.60
C GLY A 9 -10.77 -9.03 0.89
N ILE A 10 -9.60 -9.12 1.53
CA ILE A 10 -8.33 -8.65 0.97
C ILE A 10 -7.44 -9.86 0.66
N ASP A 11 -7.42 -10.25 -0.61
CA ASP A 11 -6.55 -11.33 -1.07
C ASP A 11 -5.20 -10.83 -1.57
N LEU A 12 -4.15 -11.31 -0.91
CA LEU A 12 -2.75 -11.07 -1.27
C LEU A 12 -2.06 -12.34 -1.76
N ARG A 13 -2.76 -13.47 -1.88
CA ARG A 13 -2.21 -14.73 -2.39
C ARG A 13 -2.19 -14.67 -3.93
N GLY A 14 -1.28 -15.42 -4.55
CA GLY A 14 -1.35 -15.76 -5.98
C GLY A 14 -0.80 -14.78 -7.03
N CYS A 15 -0.61 -13.49 -6.76
CA CYS A 15 -0.09 -12.56 -7.77
C CYS A 15 1.42 -12.35 -7.60
N ARG A 16 2.19 -12.77 -8.61
CA ARG A 16 3.66 -12.70 -8.66
C ARG A 16 4.09 -11.46 -9.46
N SER A 17 3.64 -10.28 -9.04
CA SER A 17 4.03 -9.01 -9.66
C SER A 17 5.44 -8.60 -9.20
N SER A 18 6.25 -8.07 -10.11
CA SER A 18 7.56 -7.54 -9.75
C SER A 18 7.43 -6.21 -9.00
N MET A 19 8.51 -5.77 -8.35
CA MET A 19 8.57 -4.47 -7.68
C MET A 19 8.27 -3.32 -8.65
N GLU A 20 8.87 -3.36 -9.84
CA GLU A 20 8.68 -2.39 -10.93
C GLU A 20 7.20 -2.30 -11.33
N THR A 21 6.55 -3.45 -11.47
CA THR A 21 5.13 -3.53 -11.86
C THR A 21 4.26 -2.89 -10.79
N CYS A 22 4.47 -3.24 -9.51
CA CYS A 22 3.71 -2.66 -8.40
C CYS A 22 3.91 -1.15 -8.29
N VAL A 23 5.15 -0.66 -8.45
CA VAL A 23 5.46 0.77 -8.41
C VAL A 23 4.77 1.49 -9.57
N GLN A 24 4.89 0.98 -10.79
CA GLN A 24 4.31 1.62 -11.97
C GLN A 24 2.78 1.68 -11.92
N GLU A 25 2.13 0.60 -11.51
CA GLU A 25 0.67 0.56 -11.31
C GLU A 25 0.23 1.54 -10.23
N THR A 26 1.00 1.66 -9.14
CA THR A 26 0.69 2.60 -8.06
C THR A 26 0.88 4.05 -8.51
N LYS A 27 1.94 4.36 -9.27
CA LYS A 27 2.14 5.68 -9.88
C LYS A 27 0.98 6.04 -10.80
N TYR A 28 0.57 5.10 -11.66
CA TYR A 28 -0.58 5.30 -12.54
C TYR A 28 -1.86 5.57 -11.73
N LEU A 29 -2.10 4.80 -10.67
CA LEU A 29 -3.22 5.03 -9.76
C LEU A 29 -3.18 6.41 -9.10
N LEU A 30 -2.00 6.88 -8.69
CA LEU A 30 -1.84 8.19 -8.04
C LEU A 30 -1.90 9.35 -9.02
N SER A 31 -1.63 9.13 -10.31
CA SER A 31 -1.60 10.20 -11.33
C SER A 31 -2.93 10.94 -11.54
N VAL A 32 -4.05 10.37 -11.07
CA VAL A 32 -5.37 11.00 -11.12
C VAL A 32 -5.67 11.86 -9.89
N TYR A 33 -4.77 11.90 -8.92
CA TYR A 33 -4.89 12.68 -7.68
C TYR A 33 -3.79 13.74 -7.62
N THR A 34 -4.16 14.94 -7.19
CA THR A 34 -3.21 15.96 -6.79
C THR A 34 -2.70 15.72 -5.36
N ASP A 35 -1.55 16.31 -5.03
CA ASP A 35 -1.01 16.23 -3.66
C ASP A 35 -2.00 16.77 -2.62
N ASP A 36 -2.69 17.87 -2.92
CA ASP A 36 -3.69 18.44 -2.02
C ASP A 36 -4.88 17.50 -1.79
N GLU A 37 -5.35 16.80 -2.82
CA GLU A 37 -6.41 15.79 -2.68
C GLU A 37 -5.96 14.60 -1.83
N ILE A 38 -4.71 14.17 -1.97
CA ILE A 38 -4.13 13.10 -1.13
C ILE A 38 -4.02 13.58 0.33
N LEU A 39 -3.49 14.78 0.56
CA LEU A 39 -3.30 15.33 1.90
C LEU A 39 -4.62 15.62 2.61
N ASN A 40 -5.65 16.03 1.87
CA ASN A 40 -6.98 16.32 2.38
C ASN A 40 -7.94 15.11 2.27
N THR A 41 -7.44 13.92 1.99
CA THR A 41 -8.26 12.71 1.95
C THR A 41 -8.93 12.48 3.31
N ARG A 42 -10.23 12.17 3.29
CA ARG A 42 -11.03 11.88 4.49
C ARG A 42 -10.37 10.82 5.38
N GLN A 43 -10.66 10.84 6.68
CA GLN A 43 -10.25 9.76 7.57
C GLN A 43 -11.03 8.47 7.29
N MET A 44 -10.36 7.33 7.43
CA MET A 44 -10.98 6.01 7.37
C MET A 44 -11.85 5.80 8.60
N THR A 45 -13.14 5.49 8.39
CA THR A 45 -14.11 5.29 9.46
C THR A 45 -14.63 3.86 9.56
N ASP A 46 -14.47 3.05 8.52
CA ASP A 46 -14.89 1.64 8.51
C ASP A 46 -14.00 0.81 9.46
N PRO A 47 -14.54 0.24 10.55
CA PRO A 47 -13.76 -0.52 11.52
C PRO A 47 -13.08 -1.77 10.94
N THR A 48 -13.72 -2.41 9.95
CA THR A 48 -13.20 -3.58 9.23
C THR A 48 -11.95 -3.19 8.45
N MET A 49 -12.02 -2.07 7.72
CA MET A 49 -10.89 -1.56 6.96
C MET A 49 -9.78 -1.04 7.87
N ILE A 50 -10.11 -0.38 8.97
CA ILE A 50 -9.12 0.03 9.98
C ILE A 50 -8.36 -1.20 10.52
N MET A 51 -9.06 -2.30 10.79
CA MET A 51 -8.43 -3.54 11.23
C MET A 51 -7.55 -4.12 10.12
N ALA A 52 -8.02 -4.17 8.88
CA ALA A 52 -7.24 -4.62 7.74
C ALA A 52 -5.95 -3.81 7.56
N MET A 53 -6.02 -2.48 7.65
CA MET A 53 -4.87 -1.59 7.55
C MET A 53 -3.82 -1.89 8.63
N LYS A 54 -4.25 -2.15 9.88
CA LYS A 54 -3.32 -2.57 10.95
C LYS A 54 -2.61 -3.88 10.62
N PHE A 55 -3.32 -4.85 10.06
CA PHE A 55 -2.69 -6.11 9.62
C PHE A 55 -1.74 -5.91 8.44
N LEU A 56 -2.12 -5.09 7.46
CA LEU A 56 -1.28 -4.75 6.32
C LEU A 56 0.00 -4.03 6.75
N GLY A 57 -0.08 -3.05 7.65
CA GLY A 57 1.12 -2.36 8.15
C GLY A 57 2.10 -3.29 8.86
N LYS A 58 1.59 -4.22 9.68
CA LYS A 58 2.44 -5.27 10.30
C LYS A 58 3.01 -6.23 9.26
N LEU A 59 2.24 -6.55 8.23
CA LEU A 59 2.65 -7.45 7.17
C LEU A 59 3.73 -6.82 6.28
N GLU A 60 3.63 -5.53 5.93
CA GLU A 60 4.62 -4.81 5.13
C GLU A 60 5.99 -4.89 5.78
N LEU A 61 6.06 -4.56 7.07
CA LEU A 61 7.32 -4.59 7.83
C LEU A 61 7.94 -6.00 7.84
N GLY A 62 7.14 -7.04 8.09
CA GLY A 62 7.62 -8.42 8.09
C GLY A 62 8.05 -8.91 6.70
N MET A 63 7.29 -8.55 5.67
CA MET A 63 7.58 -8.93 4.28
C MET A 63 8.83 -8.22 3.76
N ALA A 64 9.01 -6.93 4.07
CA ALA A 64 10.20 -6.19 3.65
C ALA A 64 11.51 -6.84 4.15
N GLN A 65 11.48 -7.49 5.32
CA GLN A 65 12.64 -8.15 5.92
C GLN A 65 12.80 -9.61 5.48
N MET A 66 11.71 -10.38 5.42
CA MET A 66 11.80 -11.83 5.19
C MET A 66 11.54 -12.24 3.73
N MET A 67 10.73 -11.49 3.00
CA MET A 67 10.30 -11.78 1.64
C MET A 67 10.20 -10.48 0.82
N PRO A 68 11.32 -9.81 0.54
CA PRO A 68 11.33 -8.46 -0.03
C PRO A 68 10.61 -8.38 -1.39
N GLY A 69 10.53 -9.47 -2.16
CA GLY A 69 9.78 -9.49 -3.42
C GLY A 69 8.25 -9.39 -3.27
N SER A 70 7.71 -9.67 -2.09
CA SER A 70 6.25 -9.59 -1.82
C SER A 70 5.82 -8.27 -1.17
N ALA A 71 6.77 -7.51 -0.62
CA ALA A 71 6.49 -6.26 0.09
C ALA A 71 5.88 -5.16 -0.82
N PRO A 72 6.33 -4.93 -2.07
CA PRO A 72 5.72 -3.92 -2.95
C PRO A 72 4.21 -4.08 -3.17
N ARG A 73 3.68 -5.30 -3.08
CA ARG A 73 2.25 -5.56 -3.22
C ARG A 73 1.46 -5.19 -1.97
N VAL A 74 2.05 -5.38 -0.80
CA VAL A 74 1.41 -4.95 0.46
C VAL A 74 1.38 -3.42 0.52
N MET A 75 2.47 -2.75 0.13
CA MET A 75 2.51 -1.30 -0.11
C MET A 75 1.39 -0.82 -1.05
N GLN A 76 1.27 -1.43 -2.24
CA GLN A 76 0.24 -1.06 -3.21
C GLN A 76 -1.16 -1.20 -2.61
N ARG A 77 -1.42 -2.27 -1.85
CA ARG A 77 -2.73 -2.50 -1.23
C ARG A 77 -3.05 -1.49 -0.14
N ILE A 78 -2.07 -1.07 0.65
CA ILE A 78 -2.22 0.00 1.64
C ILE A 78 -2.66 1.30 0.95
N ILE A 79 -2.02 1.68 -0.15
CA ILE A 79 -2.36 2.90 -0.90
C ILE A 79 -3.77 2.81 -1.50
N GLN A 80 -4.10 1.70 -2.19
CA GLN A 80 -5.43 1.50 -2.77
C GLN A 80 -6.56 1.63 -1.74
N LEU A 81 -6.41 0.97 -0.59
CA LEU A 81 -7.42 1.03 0.47
C LEU A 81 -7.50 2.42 1.10
N SER A 82 -6.38 3.15 1.17
CA SER A 82 -6.36 4.52 1.69
C SER A 82 -7.10 5.49 0.79
N LEU A 83 -6.89 5.39 -0.54
CA LEU A 83 -7.59 6.22 -1.51
C LEU A 83 -9.09 5.91 -1.55
N LEU A 84 -9.46 4.63 -1.45
CA LEU A 84 -10.87 4.20 -1.53
C LEU A 84 -11.65 4.45 -0.23
N HIS A 85 -11.07 4.13 0.92
CA HIS A 85 -11.78 4.13 2.21
C HIS A 85 -11.39 5.30 3.13
N GLY A 86 -10.45 6.14 2.71
CA GLY A 86 -9.90 7.23 3.51
C GLY A 86 -8.56 6.85 4.18
N MET A 87 -7.86 7.87 4.69
CA MET A 87 -6.58 7.70 5.36
C MET A 87 -6.77 7.08 6.74
N SER A 88 -6.02 6.02 7.01
CA SER A 88 -5.84 5.46 8.35
C SER A 88 -4.52 5.98 8.94
N PRO A 89 -4.30 5.87 10.27
CA PRO A 89 -3.00 6.15 10.87
C PRO A 89 -1.83 5.31 10.31
N VAL A 90 -2.13 4.24 9.58
CA VAL A 90 -1.13 3.33 8.96
C VAL A 90 -0.87 3.69 7.50
N SER A 91 -1.74 4.46 6.86
CA SER A 91 -1.64 4.84 5.43
C SER A 91 -0.29 5.45 5.03
N PRO A 92 0.35 6.33 5.84
CA PRO A 92 1.66 6.88 5.51
C PRO A 92 2.74 5.84 5.20
N ILE A 93 2.66 4.64 5.79
CA ILE A 93 3.62 3.55 5.53
C ILE A 93 3.65 3.18 4.04
N GLY A 94 2.48 3.13 3.37
CA GLY A 94 2.39 2.80 1.96
C GLY A 94 3.15 3.81 1.10
N PHE A 95 2.93 5.11 1.34
CA PHE A 95 3.59 6.19 0.60
C PHE A 95 5.10 6.23 0.82
N VAL A 96 5.56 6.01 2.06
CA VAL A 96 6.99 5.92 2.38
C VAL A 96 7.66 4.76 1.64
N HIS A 97 7.02 3.58 1.62
CA HIS A 97 7.56 2.43 0.90
C HIS A 97 7.54 2.64 -0.61
N LEU A 98 6.51 3.28 -1.18
CA LEU A 98 6.48 3.65 -2.59
C LEU A 98 7.70 4.51 -2.95
N GLY A 99 7.96 5.58 -2.19
CA GLY A 99 9.14 6.44 -2.41
C GLY A 99 10.46 5.67 -2.27
N SER A 100 10.57 4.77 -1.29
CA SER A 100 11.75 3.90 -1.14
C SER A 100 11.96 2.97 -2.34
N TYR A 101 10.90 2.37 -2.88
CA TYR A 101 10.99 1.50 -4.06
C TYR A 101 11.29 2.30 -5.33
N MET A 102 10.70 3.49 -5.50
CA MET A 102 11.03 4.41 -6.60
C MET A 102 12.52 4.79 -6.59
N ALA A 103 13.05 5.21 -5.43
CA ALA A 103 14.47 5.51 -5.28
C ALA A 103 15.36 4.29 -5.59
N LYS A 104 14.96 3.09 -5.16
CA LYS A 104 15.68 1.84 -5.47
C LYS A 104 15.69 1.51 -6.97
N LEU A 105 14.66 1.92 -7.70
CA LEU A 105 14.56 1.77 -9.15
C LEU A 105 15.29 2.89 -9.92
N GLY A 106 15.88 3.88 -9.23
CA GLY A 106 16.49 5.05 -9.85
C GLY A 106 15.49 6.09 -10.33
N ASP A 107 14.21 5.96 -9.95
CA ASP A 107 13.13 6.88 -10.27
C ASP A 107 13.03 7.96 -9.18
N ILE A 108 13.99 8.89 -9.22
CA ILE A 108 14.18 9.97 -8.21
C ILE A 108 13.81 11.35 -8.76
N SER A 109 13.27 11.40 -9.97
CA SER A 109 12.88 12.65 -10.63
C SER A 109 11.41 12.93 -10.34
N GLU A 110 11.14 14.00 -9.59
CA GLU A 110 9.84 14.70 -9.59
C GLU A 110 9.62 15.43 -10.92
#